data_AF-A0A2E4GWN3-F1
#
_entry.id   AF-A0A2E4GWN3-F1
#
_cell.length_a   1.000
_cell.length_b   1.000
_cell.length_c   1.000
_cell.angle_alpha   90.00
_cell.angle_beta   90.00
_cell.angle_gamma   90.00
#
_symmetry.space_group_name_H-M   'P 1'
#
loop_
_entity.id
_entity.type
_entity.pdbx_description
1 polymer ?
#
loop_
_entity_poly.entity_id
_entity_poly.type
_entity_poly.pdbx_seq_one_letter_code
_entity_poly.pdbx_strand_id
1 'polypeptide(L)'
;MVEPTDNTFIGLPQPDTLETVLTCQYFEAMDNFVRTFAIRPDDTMVFLADRKLDPRVIHAICGHARSRGVKPTVIVADNSQATEVPVELRPLVETATFVVSSWFCSIIDPFCIRMRNEKGQRWVKITYFRDLDLLQTPQARFPIDIVGEIIRQTAELFPKDQDFDLKFSDQRGTDLTIKYTAEMRENLLNSNRWRGQMSADEAGCYVHYLPCHGPNVYDRTSVKNDDSVQVDTNGVVVPYWAVGFEKPFENPPQVIFKNDRIVEVEGDSEEAVILRDMLVGGQLIELGCGFNPKAPRHTIYPAGSNSVGALHFGIDLAAPNDYIRRMMPEWEEPPIHMDLISFDSTVTAGNTTLIDKGFLNALKTPSVVEMASKYGDPVDLLQNWPD
;
A
#
# COMPACT_ATOMS: atom_id res chain seq x y z
N MET A 1 -40.48 33.06 -17.68
CA MET A 1 -39.41 32.73 -16.73
C MET A 1 -38.10 32.84 -17.50
N VAL A 2 -37.23 33.76 -17.09
CA VAL A 2 -35.96 34.04 -17.78
C VAL A 2 -34.97 32.97 -17.32
N GLU A 3 -34.30 32.28 -18.25
CA GLU A 3 -33.19 31.38 -17.95
C GLU A 3 -32.08 32.15 -17.21
N PRO A 4 -31.45 31.57 -16.16
CA PRO A 4 -30.34 32.24 -15.50
C PRO A 4 -29.19 32.36 -16.49
N THR A 5 -28.78 33.59 -16.77
CA THR A 5 -27.51 33.89 -17.46
C THR A 5 -26.35 33.39 -16.60
N ASP A 6 -25.38 32.71 -17.21
CA ASP A 6 -24.19 32.04 -16.62
C ASP A 6 -23.27 32.88 -15.70
N ASN A 7 -23.63 34.11 -15.33
CA ASN A 7 -22.89 34.93 -14.37
C ASN A 7 -23.66 35.08 -13.06
N THR A 8 -23.99 33.96 -12.43
CA THR A 8 -24.27 33.98 -11.00
C THR A 8 -22.93 34.19 -10.30
N PHE A 9 -22.70 35.36 -9.69
CA PHE A 9 -21.53 35.56 -8.83
C PHE A 9 -21.70 34.71 -7.58
N ILE A 10 -21.30 33.44 -7.67
CA ILE A 10 -21.20 32.56 -6.53
C ILE A 10 -19.87 32.89 -5.86
N GLY A 11 -19.90 33.35 -4.60
CA GLY A 11 -18.70 33.60 -3.79
C GLY A 11 -17.97 32.32 -3.37
N LEU A 12 -17.93 31.31 -4.23
CA LEU A 12 -17.10 30.13 -4.05
C LEU A 12 -15.69 30.45 -4.55
N PRO A 13 -14.64 29.98 -3.85
CA PRO A 13 -13.28 30.08 -4.36
C PRO A 13 -13.21 29.44 -5.76
N GLN A 14 -12.44 30.07 -6.65
CA GLN A 14 -12.11 29.43 -7.92
C GLN A 14 -11.42 28.10 -7.63
N PRO A 15 -11.74 27.01 -8.37
CA PRO A 15 -10.96 25.78 -8.28
C PRO A 15 -9.46 26.07 -8.44
N ASP A 16 -8.60 25.26 -7.82
CA ASP A 16 -7.13 25.34 -7.90
C ASP A 16 -6.60 25.00 -9.31
N THR A 17 -7.05 25.74 -10.32
CA THR A 17 -6.70 25.58 -11.74
C THR A 17 -5.76 26.69 -12.21
N LEU A 18 -5.43 27.64 -11.33
CA LEU A 18 -4.44 28.67 -11.60
C LEU A 18 -3.06 28.01 -11.78
N GLU A 19 -2.40 28.30 -12.90
CA GLU A 19 -1.08 27.75 -13.22
C GLU A 19 -0.04 27.99 -12.11
N THR A 20 -0.15 29.11 -11.40
CA THR A 20 0.72 29.43 -10.26
C THR A 20 0.51 28.48 -9.08
N VAL A 21 -0.74 28.12 -8.78
CA VAL A 21 -1.07 27.14 -7.73
C VAL A 21 -0.60 25.75 -8.12
N LEU A 22 -0.86 25.34 -9.37
CA LEU A 22 -0.40 24.06 -9.90
C LEU A 22 1.13 23.94 -9.87
N THR A 23 1.83 25.05 -10.17
CA THR A 23 3.30 25.10 -10.08
C THR A 23 3.77 24.84 -8.64
N CYS A 24 3.20 25.51 -7.65
CA CYS A 24 3.54 25.29 -6.24
C CYS A 24 3.30 23.83 -5.82
N GLN A 25 2.12 23.30 -6.13
CA GLN A 25 1.72 21.93 -5.81
C GLN A 25 2.65 20.88 -6.45
N TYR A 26 3.11 21.13 -7.67
CA TYR A 26 4.08 20.28 -8.33
C TYR A 26 5.44 20.29 -7.60
N PHE A 27 5.92 21.45 -7.14
CA PHE A 27 7.17 21.52 -6.37
C PHE A 27 7.08 20.82 -5.00
N GLU A 28 5.91 20.82 -4.35
CA GLU A 28 5.66 20.03 -3.13
C GLU A 28 5.79 18.52 -3.40
N ALA A 29 5.15 18.03 -4.47
CA ALA A 29 5.29 16.63 -4.88
C ALA A 29 6.74 16.26 -5.26
N MET A 30 7.44 17.18 -5.94
CA MET A 30 8.85 17.00 -6.28
C MET A 30 9.76 16.95 -5.04
N ASP A 31 9.48 17.71 -3.99
CA ASP A 31 10.21 17.62 -2.72
C ASP A 31 10.05 16.23 -2.10
N ASN A 32 8.81 15.73 -1.98
CA ASN A 32 8.54 14.36 -1.50
C ASN A 32 9.23 13.30 -2.36
N PHE A 33 9.20 13.44 -3.69
CA PHE A 33 9.90 12.55 -4.62
C PHE A 33 11.41 12.52 -4.34
N VAL A 34 12.06 13.69 -4.25
CA VAL A 34 13.51 13.78 -4.02
C VAL A 34 13.89 13.23 -2.63
N ARG A 35 13.09 13.57 -1.61
CA ARG A 35 13.33 13.14 -0.23
C ARG A 35 13.15 11.64 -0.05
N THR A 36 12.09 11.06 -0.64
CA THR A 36 11.83 9.61 -0.57
C THR A 36 12.99 8.82 -1.18
N PHE A 37 13.47 9.25 -2.35
CA PHE A 37 14.55 8.54 -3.04
C PHE A 37 15.91 8.73 -2.37
N ALA A 38 16.19 9.90 -1.77
CA ALA A 38 17.41 10.16 -1.00
C ALA A 38 18.72 9.69 -1.67
N ILE A 39 18.81 9.84 -3.00
CA ILE A 39 19.99 9.42 -3.79
C ILE A 39 21.20 10.28 -3.39
N ARG A 40 22.32 9.63 -3.15
CA ARG A 40 23.59 10.21 -2.71
C ARG A 40 24.63 10.22 -3.83
N PRO A 41 25.58 11.16 -3.83
CA PRO A 41 26.58 11.25 -4.89
C PRO A 41 27.50 10.02 -5.06
N ASP A 42 27.67 9.23 -4.01
CA ASP A 42 28.46 8.02 -3.98
C ASP A 42 27.65 6.75 -4.31
N ASP A 43 26.36 6.89 -4.64
CA ASP A 43 25.55 5.73 -4.99
C ASP A 43 25.97 5.11 -6.32
N THR A 44 26.00 3.78 -6.33
CA THR A 44 25.90 2.98 -7.56
C THR A 44 24.45 2.55 -7.70
N MET A 45 23.75 3.09 -8.70
CA MET A 45 22.32 2.90 -8.85
C MET A 45 21.97 1.89 -9.95
N VAL A 46 21.14 0.90 -9.59
CA VAL A 46 20.45 0.02 -10.54
C VAL A 46 18.95 0.30 -10.50
N PHE A 47 18.32 0.40 -11.67
CA PHE A 47 16.88 0.50 -11.81
C PHE A 47 16.35 -0.75 -12.53
N LEU A 48 15.65 -1.60 -11.79
CA LEU A 48 14.85 -2.71 -12.31
C LEU A 48 13.49 -2.19 -12.76
N ALA A 49 13.35 -1.93 -14.06
CA ALA A 49 12.17 -1.35 -14.70
C ALA A 49 11.46 -2.39 -15.55
N ASP A 50 10.19 -2.17 -15.86
CA ASP A 50 9.44 -3.02 -16.79
C ASP A 50 8.82 -2.19 -17.92
N ARG A 51 8.49 -2.85 -19.03
CA ARG A 51 8.02 -2.22 -20.28
C ARG A 51 6.74 -1.39 -20.13
N LYS A 52 5.95 -1.62 -19.07
CA LYS A 52 4.69 -0.89 -18.85
C LYS A 52 4.85 0.40 -18.05
N LEU A 53 6.02 0.66 -17.49
CA LEU A 53 6.26 1.96 -16.86
C LEU A 53 6.19 3.04 -17.93
N ASP A 54 5.56 4.17 -17.59
CA ASP A 54 5.71 5.40 -18.35
C ASP A 54 7.20 5.72 -18.49
N PRO A 55 7.76 5.81 -19.72
CA PRO A 55 9.16 6.16 -19.92
C PRO A 55 9.56 7.47 -19.21
N ARG A 56 8.63 8.41 -19.03
CA ARG A 56 8.88 9.66 -18.30
C ARG A 56 9.23 9.40 -16.83
N VAL A 57 8.68 8.37 -16.19
CA VAL A 57 9.06 7.93 -14.83
C VAL A 57 10.52 7.47 -14.81
N ILE A 58 10.92 6.65 -15.79
CA ILE A 58 12.31 6.18 -15.91
C ILE A 58 13.26 7.36 -16.05
N HIS A 59 12.92 8.30 -16.94
CA HIS A 59 13.73 9.49 -17.18
C HIS A 59 13.76 10.45 -15.99
N ALA A 60 12.66 10.62 -15.25
CA ALA A 60 12.60 11.47 -14.06
C ALA A 60 13.51 10.93 -12.94
N ILE A 61 13.42 9.63 -12.65
CA ILE A 61 14.28 8.96 -11.66
C ILE A 61 15.75 9.00 -12.08
N CYS A 62 16.04 8.70 -13.35
CA CYS A 62 17.41 8.81 -13.86
C CYS A 62 17.94 10.25 -13.86
N GLY A 63 17.08 11.22 -14.14
CA GLY A 63 17.40 12.64 -14.08
C GLY A 63 17.75 13.08 -12.66
N HIS A 64 16.96 12.64 -11.67
CA HIS A 64 17.27 12.85 -10.26
C HIS A 64 18.60 12.20 -9.86
N ALA A 65 18.88 10.97 -10.28
CA ALA A 65 20.17 10.32 -10.03
C ALA A 65 21.34 11.15 -10.61
N ARG A 66 21.21 11.57 -11.88
CA ARG A 66 22.25 12.37 -12.56
C ARG A 66 22.46 13.74 -11.92
N SER A 67 21.41 14.38 -11.38
CA SER A 67 21.56 15.63 -10.65
C SER A 67 22.36 15.48 -9.35
N ARG A 68 22.51 14.25 -8.85
CA ARG A 68 23.39 13.88 -7.73
C ARG A 68 24.77 13.40 -8.18
N GLY A 69 25.06 13.35 -9.48
CA GLY A 69 26.32 12.82 -10.02
C GLY A 69 26.32 11.31 -10.27
N VAL A 70 25.19 10.63 -10.03
CA VAL A 70 25.05 9.18 -10.19
C VAL A 70 24.67 8.83 -11.62
N LYS A 71 25.34 7.83 -12.20
CA LYS A 71 25.00 7.26 -13.51
C LYS A 71 24.23 5.95 -13.31
N PRO A 72 22.89 5.95 -13.47
CA PRO A 72 22.09 4.76 -13.24
C PRO A 72 22.27 3.74 -14.37
N THR A 73 22.27 2.45 -14.00
CA THR A 73 22.08 1.32 -14.92
C THR A 73 20.61 0.92 -14.90
N VAL A 74 19.93 1.00 -16.04
CA VAL A 74 18.50 0.61 -16.15
C VAL A 74 18.41 -0.72 -16.86
N ILE A 75 17.70 -1.66 -16.25
CA ILE A 75 17.38 -2.98 -16.80
C ILE A 75 15.88 -3.02 -17.02
N VAL A 76 15.43 -3.29 -18.24
CA VAL A 76 14.01 -3.29 -18.60
C VAL A 76 13.58 -4.71 -18.93
N ALA A 77 12.65 -5.26 -18.15
CA ALA A 77 11.97 -6.52 -18.42
C ALA A 77 10.65 -6.31 -19.18
N ASP A 78 10.12 -7.38 -19.78
CA ASP A 78 8.84 -7.33 -20.50
C ASP A 78 7.64 -7.04 -19.58
N ASN A 79 7.70 -7.51 -18.32
CA ASN A 79 6.71 -7.28 -17.28
C ASN A 79 7.38 -7.22 -15.89
N SER A 80 6.60 -6.93 -14.85
CA SER A 80 7.06 -6.82 -13.46
C SER A 80 6.95 -8.13 -12.67
N GLN A 81 6.44 -9.22 -13.24
CA GLN A 81 6.03 -10.46 -12.54
C GLN A 81 7.20 -11.40 -12.18
N ALA A 82 8.44 -10.98 -12.41
CA ALA A 82 9.60 -11.77 -12.02
C ALA A 82 9.54 -12.07 -10.51
N THR A 83 9.61 -13.34 -10.13
CA THR A 83 9.66 -13.79 -8.73
C THR A 83 11.07 -13.83 -8.18
N GLU A 84 12.07 -13.87 -9.06
CA GLU A 84 13.49 -13.79 -8.73
C GLU A 84 14.22 -12.87 -9.72
N VAL A 85 15.30 -12.25 -9.26
CA VAL A 85 16.26 -11.57 -10.14
C VAL A 85 17.01 -12.65 -10.95
N PRO A 86 16.97 -12.61 -12.30
CA PRO A 86 17.70 -13.54 -13.15
C PRO A 86 19.17 -13.61 -12.76
N VAL A 87 19.72 -14.83 -12.72
CA VAL A 87 21.06 -15.10 -12.18
C VAL A 87 22.14 -14.29 -12.90
N GLU A 88 22.00 -14.11 -14.21
CA GLU A 88 22.87 -13.32 -15.07
C GLU A 88 22.86 -11.82 -14.76
N LEU A 89 21.78 -11.31 -14.14
CA LEU A 89 21.65 -9.91 -13.73
C LEU A 89 22.07 -9.66 -12.29
N ARG A 90 22.15 -10.72 -11.45
CA ARG A 90 22.52 -10.60 -10.02
C ARG A 90 23.83 -9.85 -9.80
N PRO A 91 24.92 -10.05 -10.59
CA PRO A 91 26.15 -9.28 -10.40
C PRO A 91 25.95 -7.76 -10.51
N LEU A 92 25.04 -7.28 -11.39
CA LEU A 92 24.76 -5.85 -11.50
C LEU A 92 24.07 -5.34 -10.24
N VAL A 93 23.03 -6.04 -9.78
CA VAL A 93 22.31 -5.68 -8.56
C VAL A 93 23.23 -5.76 -7.34
N GLU A 94 24.12 -6.74 -7.28
CA GLU A 94 25.05 -6.94 -6.17
C GLU A 94 26.06 -5.80 -6.00
N THR A 95 26.43 -5.13 -7.09
CA THR A 95 27.33 -3.97 -7.07
C THR A 95 26.65 -2.65 -6.72
N ALA A 96 25.31 -2.60 -6.78
CA ALA A 96 24.58 -1.39 -6.47
C ALA A 96 24.57 -1.09 -4.97
N THR A 97 24.57 0.17 -4.60
CA THR A 97 24.29 0.65 -3.23
C THR A 97 22.83 1.12 -3.10
N PHE A 98 22.21 1.47 -4.22
CA PHE A 98 20.85 1.98 -4.30
C PHE A 98 20.09 1.31 -5.45
N VAL A 99 18.90 0.77 -5.16
CA VAL A 99 18.08 0.07 -6.14
C VAL A 99 16.69 0.69 -6.20
N VAL A 100 16.23 0.99 -7.41
CA VAL A 100 14.83 1.30 -7.68
C VAL A 100 14.24 0.11 -8.41
N SER A 101 13.04 -0.32 -8.02
CA SER A 101 12.42 -1.50 -8.62
C SER A 101 10.93 -1.31 -8.86
N SER A 102 10.47 -1.66 -10.06
CA SER A 102 9.07 -2.00 -10.32
C SER A 102 8.81 -3.51 -10.23
N TRP A 103 9.84 -4.36 -10.18
CA TRP A 103 9.69 -5.82 -10.22
C TRP A 103 9.20 -6.40 -8.90
N PHE A 104 8.33 -7.40 -8.98
CA PHE A 104 7.74 -8.08 -7.83
C PHE A 104 8.79 -8.74 -6.94
N CYS A 105 9.79 -9.40 -7.53
CA CYS A 105 10.91 -10.07 -6.84
C CYS A 105 11.67 -9.17 -5.84
N SER A 106 11.59 -7.84 -5.95
CA SER A 106 12.23 -6.95 -4.98
C SER A 106 11.73 -7.14 -3.54
N ILE A 107 10.49 -7.61 -3.35
CA ILE A 107 9.90 -7.90 -2.05
C ILE A 107 10.36 -9.29 -1.57
N ILE A 108 10.16 -10.31 -2.41
CA ILE A 108 10.17 -11.72 -1.98
C ILE A 108 11.48 -12.47 -2.26
N ASP A 109 12.31 -12.01 -3.20
CA ASP A 109 13.51 -12.76 -3.59
C ASP A 109 14.53 -12.80 -2.43
N PRO A 110 14.92 -13.99 -1.94
CA PRO A 110 15.92 -14.12 -0.89
C PRO A 110 17.24 -13.42 -1.22
N PHE A 111 17.63 -13.32 -2.49
CA PHE A 111 18.79 -12.54 -2.92
C PHE A 111 18.62 -11.05 -2.59
N CYS A 112 17.51 -10.43 -2.98
CA CYS A 112 17.21 -9.02 -2.70
C CYS A 112 17.16 -8.74 -1.20
N ILE A 113 16.52 -9.63 -0.42
CA ILE A 113 16.45 -9.54 1.04
C ILE A 113 17.85 -9.57 1.66
N ARG A 114 18.73 -10.49 1.22
CA ARG A 114 20.13 -10.53 1.68
C ARG A 114 20.90 -9.27 1.31
N MET A 115 20.72 -8.71 0.12
CA MET A 115 21.43 -7.47 -0.26
C MET A 115 21.06 -6.31 0.67
N ARG A 116 19.80 -6.19 1.07
CA ARG A 116 19.37 -5.21 2.08
C ARG A 116 19.98 -5.47 3.44
N ASN A 117 19.80 -6.70 3.95
CA ASN A 117 20.16 -7.04 5.33
C ASN A 117 21.68 -7.12 5.56
N GLU A 118 22.43 -7.64 4.60
CA GLU A 118 23.86 -7.94 4.76
C GLU A 118 24.76 -6.85 4.17
N LYS A 119 24.36 -6.23 3.06
CA LYS A 119 25.14 -5.17 2.40
C LYS A 119 24.64 -3.76 2.69
N GLY A 120 23.53 -3.63 3.42
CA GLY A 120 22.92 -2.33 3.69
C GLY A 120 22.40 -1.64 2.43
N GLN A 121 22.13 -2.38 1.35
CA GLN A 121 21.62 -1.82 0.11
C GLN A 121 20.27 -1.13 0.35
N ARG A 122 20.08 0.06 -0.24
CA ARG A 122 18.88 0.88 -0.06
C ARG A 122 17.94 0.70 -1.24
N TRP A 123 16.65 0.50 -0.97
CA TRP A 123 15.67 0.16 -2.00
C TRP A 123 14.44 1.07 -1.98
N VAL A 124 14.00 1.45 -3.17
CA VAL A 124 12.71 2.10 -3.41
C VAL A 124 11.88 1.24 -4.37
N LYS A 125 10.73 0.75 -3.91
CA LYS A 125 9.74 0.07 -4.74
C LYS A 125 8.74 1.07 -5.31
N ILE A 126 8.46 0.98 -6.60
CA ILE A 126 7.56 1.90 -7.31
C ILE A 126 6.28 1.22 -7.85
N THR A 127 5.69 0.27 -7.10
CA THR A 127 4.43 -0.41 -7.48
C THR A 127 3.36 0.56 -7.98
N TYR A 128 3.15 1.66 -7.24
CA TYR A 128 2.07 2.61 -7.48
C TYR A 128 2.50 3.79 -8.38
N PHE A 129 3.79 4.08 -8.50
CA PHE A 129 4.30 5.21 -9.28
C PHE A 129 4.69 4.78 -10.70
N ARG A 130 3.67 4.49 -11.51
CA ARG A 130 3.84 3.97 -12.88
C ARG A 130 3.65 5.01 -13.99
N ASP A 131 3.09 6.17 -13.65
CA ASP A 131 2.83 7.31 -14.54
C ASP A 131 3.40 8.58 -13.89
N LEU A 132 4.14 9.39 -14.66
CA LEU A 132 4.72 10.62 -14.15
C LEU A 132 3.65 11.64 -13.72
N ASP A 133 2.47 11.60 -14.34
CA ASP A 133 1.37 12.53 -14.06
C ASP A 133 0.78 12.32 -12.65
N LEU A 134 1.13 11.21 -11.98
CA LEU A 134 0.85 11.02 -10.55
C LEU A 134 1.47 12.11 -9.67
N LEU A 135 2.55 12.77 -10.11
CA LEU A 135 3.12 13.94 -9.40
C LEU A 135 2.17 15.14 -9.33
N GLN A 136 1.11 15.16 -10.15
CA GLN A 136 0.08 16.21 -10.11
C GLN A 136 -1.03 15.91 -9.08
N THR A 137 -0.96 14.78 -8.38
CA THR A 137 -2.03 14.35 -7.47
C THR A 137 -1.82 14.84 -6.04
N PRO A 138 -2.90 15.05 -5.26
CA PRO A 138 -2.81 15.39 -3.84
C PRO A 138 -1.99 14.39 -3.00
N GLN A 139 -2.07 13.09 -3.30
CA GLN A 139 -1.30 12.06 -2.59
C GLN A 139 0.22 12.18 -2.78
N ALA A 140 0.69 12.64 -3.95
CA ALA A 140 2.12 12.81 -4.21
C ALA A 140 2.73 13.97 -3.42
N ARG A 141 1.94 15.03 -3.16
CA ARG A 141 2.34 16.19 -2.35
C ARG A 141 2.06 16.03 -0.85
N PHE A 142 1.32 15.00 -0.43
CA PHE A 142 1.05 14.79 1.00
C PHE A 142 2.36 14.58 1.78
N PRO A 143 2.63 15.35 2.85
CA PRO A 143 3.94 15.31 3.51
C PRO A 143 4.30 13.93 4.05
N ILE A 144 5.44 13.39 3.60
CA ILE A 144 5.89 12.04 3.97
C ILE A 144 6.18 11.90 5.46
N ASP A 145 6.55 12.98 6.14
CA ASP A 145 6.82 12.98 7.57
C ASP A 145 5.55 12.65 8.37
N ILE A 146 4.42 13.21 7.93
CA ILE A 146 3.11 12.95 8.53
C ILE A 146 2.73 11.48 8.35
N VAL A 147 2.95 10.90 7.15
CA VAL A 147 2.71 9.46 6.91
C VAL A 147 3.50 8.60 7.89
N GLY A 148 4.80 8.90 8.06
CA GLY A 148 5.66 8.20 9.02
C GLY A 148 5.15 8.31 10.46
N GLU A 149 4.66 9.48 10.87
CA GLU A 149 4.10 9.68 12.20
C GLU A 149 2.77 8.96 12.40
N ILE A 150 1.89 8.95 11.39
CA ILE A 150 0.65 8.15 11.42
C ILE A 150 1.01 6.67 11.63
N ILE A 151 2.01 6.15 10.91
CA ILE A 151 2.45 4.75 11.04
C ILE A 151 2.90 4.45 12.48
N ARG A 152 3.78 5.28 13.06
CA ARG A 152 4.27 5.09 14.43
C ARG A 152 3.14 5.15 15.45
N GLN A 153 2.22 6.11 15.31
CA GLN A 153 1.10 6.23 16.25
C GLN A 153 0.07 5.11 16.08
N THR A 154 -0.11 4.56 14.87
CA THR A 154 -0.91 3.34 14.68
C THR A 154 -0.28 2.13 15.39
N ALA A 155 1.05 1.99 15.35
CA ALA A 155 1.76 0.93 16.06
C ALA A 155 1.54 0.99 17.59
N GLU A 156 1.50 2.20 18.16
CA GLU A 156 1.26 2.40 19.59
C GLU A 156 -0.15 2.03 20.05
N LEU A 157 -1.12 1.90 19.13
CA LEU A 157 -2.47 1.47 19.46
C LEU A 157 -2.59 -0.06 19.67
N PHE A 158 -1.59 -0.84 19.24
CA PHE A 158 -1.56 -2.28 19.50
C PHE A 158 -1.22 -2.55 20.98
N PRO A 159 -1.99 -3.40 21.69
CA PRO A 159 -1.64 -3.82 23.05
C PRO A 159 -0.24 -4.41 23.14
N LYS A 160 0.47 -4.08 24.23
CA LYS A 160 1.83 -4.57 24.54
C LYS A 160 1.75 -5.62 25.64
N ASP A 161 2.65 -6.61 25.59
CA ASP A 161 2.85 -7.63 26.64
C ASP A 161 1.60 -8.45 27.02
N GLN A 162 0.61 -8.54 26.14
CA GLN A 162 -0.60 -9.34 26.36
C GLN A 162 -1.20 -9.83 25.04
N ASP A 163 -1.94 -10.93 25.13
CA ASP A 163 -2.75 -11.45 24.03
C ASP A 163 -4.01 -10.60 23.85
N PHE A 164 -4.53 -10.53 22.63
CA PHE A 164 -5.75 -9.80 22.31
C PHE A 164 -6.42 -10.34 21.05
N ASP A 165 -7.69 -9.98 20.89
CA ASP A 165 -8.42 -10.23 19.66
C ASP A 165 -8.26 -9.03 18.73
N LEU A 166 -7.75 -9.27 17.52
CA LEU A 166 -7.81 -8.31 16.43
C LEU A 166 -9.11 -8.55 15.65
N LYS A 167 -10.09 -7.66 15.82
CA LYS A 167 -11.44 -7.80 15.29
C LYS A 167 -11.71 -6.80 14.18
N PHE A 168 -12.31 -7.27 13.10
CA PHE A 168 -12.78 -6.49 11.95
C PHE A 168 -14.29 -6.59 11.87
N SER A 169 -14.98 -5.47 11.77
CA SER A 169 -16.44 -5.46 11.64
C SER A 169 -16.95 -4.28 10.83
N ASP A 170 -18.10 -4.43 10.18
CA ASP A 170 -18.78 -3.35 9.47
C ASP A 170 -20.29 -3.59 9.37
N GLN A 171 -21.01 -2.66 8.76
CA GLN A 171 -22.47 -2.73 8.61
C GLN A 171 -22.93 -3.73 7.53
N ARG A 172 -22.04 -4.18 6.63
CA ARG A 172 -22.38 -5.17 5.60
C ARG A 172 -22.44 -6.59 6.17
N GLY A 173 -21.91 -6.79 7.37
CA GLY A 173 -21.90 -8.07 8.06
C GLY A 173 -20.51 -8.71 8.15
N THR A 174 -19.43 -8.00 7.80
CA THR A 174 -18.09 -8.46 8.17
C THR A 174 -18.02 -8.60 9.69
N ASP A 175 -17.55 -9.75 10.14
CA ASP A 175 -17.19 -10.04 11.54
C ASP A 175 -16.08 -11.10 11.50
N LEU A 176 -14.83 -10.63 11.45
CA LEU A 176 -13.64 -11.47 11.42
C LEU A 176 -12.83 -11.23 12.69
N THR A 177 -12.38 -12.30 13.33
CA THR A 177 -11.49 -12.22 14.50
C THR A 177 -10.23 -13.03 14.25
N ILE A 178 -9.08 -12.40 14.53
CA ILE A 178 -7.76 -13.03 14.57
C ILE A 178 -7.28 -13.03 16.02
N LYS A 179 -6.97 -14.19 16.59
CA LYS A 179 -6.32 -14.25 17.90
C LYS A 179 -4.85 -13.87 17.77
N TYR A 180 -4.49 -12.77 18.42
CA TYR A 180 -3.12 -12.27 18.47
C TYR A 180 -2.46 -12.64 19.78
N THR A 181 -1.26 -13.20 19.70
CA THR A 181 -0.38 -13.33 20.87
C THR A 181 0.49 -12.10 21.02
N ALA A 182 1.00 -11.88 22.23
CA ALA A 182 2.02 -10.85 22.46
C ALA A 182 3.25 -11.02 21.53
N GLU A 183 3.69 -12.26 21.30
CA GLU A 183 4.81 -12.54 20.38
C GLU A 183 4.47 -12.18 18.93
N MET A 184 3.26 -12.49 18.46
CA MET A 184 2.83 -12.13 17.11
C MET A 184 2.87 -10.61 16.90
N ARG A 185 2.43 -9.85 17.91
CA ARG A 185 2.49 -8.38 17.88
C ARG A 185 3.92 -7.87 17.81
N GLU A 186 4.83 -8.44 18.61
CA GLU A 186 6.24 -8.06 18.56
C GLU A 186 6.86 -8.38 17.20
N ASN A 187 6.59 -9.57 16.64
CA ASN A 187 7.10 -9.94 15.32
C ASN A 187 6.59 -8.99 14.22
N LEU A 188 5.30 -8.68 14.21
CA LEU A 188 4.70 -7.74 13.24
C LEU A 188 5.38 -6.36 13.34
N LEU A 189 5.43 -5.78 14.53
CA LEU A 189 5.91 -4.40 14.71
C LEU A 189 7.43 -4.25 14.62
N ASN A 190 8.18 -5.36 14.68
CA ASN A 190 9.62 -5.37 14.40
C ASN A 190 9.94 -5.26 12.89
N SER A 191 8.95 -5.40 12.00
CA SER A 191 9.10 -5.14 10.58
C SER A 191 9.55 -3.69 10.31
N ASN A 192 10.48 -3.52 9.35
CA ASN A 192 10.97 -2.20 8.95
C ASN A 192 9.85 -1.24 8.52
N ARG A 193 8.71 -1.75 8.05
CA ARG A 193 7.57 -0.94 7.60
C ARG A 193 6.92 -0.16 8.75
N TRP A 194 6.99 -0.65 9.99
CA TRP A 194 6.40 -0.01 11.17
C TRP A 194 7.26 1.11 11.77
N ARG A 195 8.50 1.29 11.30
CA ARG A 195 9.36 2.41 11.75
C ARG A 195 8.83 3.79 11.31
N GLY A 196 7.93 3.81 10.31
CA GLY A 196 7.47 5.05 9.70
C GLY A 196 8.57 5.77 8.91
N GLN A 197 9.54 4.99 8.39
CA GLN A 197 10.61 5.52 7.56
C GLN A 197 10.12 5.65 6.12
N MET A 198 10.00 6.89 5.65
CA MET A 198 9.50 7.20 4.31
C MET A 198 10.60 7.63 3.33
N SER A 199 11.84 7.74 3.79
CA SER A 199 13.00 8.07 2.96
C SER A 199 13.97 6.90 2.90
N ALA A 200 14.55 6.66 1.72
CA ALA A 200 15.53 5.61 1.50
C ALA A 200 16.94 6.08 1.90
N ASP A 201 17.13 6.62 3.10
CA ASP A 201 18.36 7.23 3.59
C ASP A 201 19.11 6.40 4.65
N GLU A 202 18.58 5.26 5.07
CA GLU A 202 19.25 4.35 6.01
C GLU A 202 19.73 3.08 5.32
N ALA A 203 20.85 2.51 5.79
CA ALA A 203 21.34 1.25 5.27
C ALA A 203 20.30 0.13 5.43
N GLY A 204 20.05 -0.63 4.36
CA GLY A 204 19.10 -1.76 4.35
C GLY A 204 17.63 -1.36 4.26
N CYS A 205 17.33 -0.06 4.08
CA CYS A 205 15.95 0.40 3.96
C CYS A 205 15.23 -0.18 2.74
N TYR A 206 13.92 -0.37 2.87
CA TYR A 206 13.02 -0.73 1.79
C TYR A 206 11.75 0.10 1.94
N VAL A 207 11.58 1.09 1.07
CA VAL A 207 10.46 2.04 1.11
C VAL A 207 9.66 1.99 -0.19
N HIS A 208 8.38 2.37 -0.12
CA HIS A 208 7.50 2.43 -1.28
C HIS A 208 7.31 3.88 -1.73
N TYR A 209 7.27 4.08 -3.05
CA TYR A 209 6.85 5.31 -3.68
C TYR A 209 5.73 5.04 -4.71
N LEU A 210 4.62 5.77 -4.75
CA LEU A 210 4.19 6.92 -3.93
C LEU A 210 4.12 6.58 -2.43
N PRO A 211 4.28 7.58 -1.54
CA PRO A 211 4.31 7.40 -0.08
C PRO A 211 2.89 7.16 0.47
N CYS A 212 2.21 6.14 -0.04
CA CYS A 212 0.80 5.88 0.23
C CYS A 212 0.56 4.53 0.92
N HIS A 213 1.37 3.53 0.59
CA HIS A 213 1.25 2.19 1.15
C HIS A 213 2.04 2.07 2.45
N GLY A 214 1.34 1.94 3.58
CA GLY A 214 1.96 1.71 4.88
C GLY A 214 2.10 0.22 5.23
N PRO A 215 2.38 -0.12 6.50
CA PRO A 215 2.43 -1.50 6.95
C PRO A 215 1.04 -2.15 6.98
N ASN A 216 1.01 -3.48 6.95
CA ASN A 216 -0.23 -4.24 7.10
C ASN A 216 -0.61 -4.32 8.59
N VAL A 217 -1.90 -4.18 8.92
CA VAL A 217 -2.37 -4.30 10.32
C VAL A 217 -2.32 -5.75 10.82
N TYR A 218 -2.23 -6.70 9.89
CA TYR A 218 -1.80 -8.08 10.09
C TYR A 218 -1.10 -8.54 8.82
N ASP A 219 -0.04 -9.31 8.96
CA ASP A 219 0.52 -10.11 7.87
C ASP A 219 1.27 -11.32 8.44
N ARG A 220 1.79 -12.17 7.56
CA ARG A 220 2.56 -13.36 7.96
C ARG A 220 3.89 -13.04 8.67
N THR A 221 4.37 -11.79 8.69
CA THR A 221 5.54 -11.43 9.51
C THR A 221 5.25 -11.60 11.00
N SER A 222 3.97 -11.50 11.42
CA SER A 222 3.53 -11.82 12.78
C SER A 222 3.89 -13.25 13.22
N VAL A 223 3.99 -14.18 12.28
CA VAL A 223 4.44 -15.57 12.47
C VAL A 223 5.75 -15.85 11.73
N LYS A 224 6.60 -14.83 11.59
CA LYS A 224 7.95 -14.91 10.99
C LYS A 224 7.96 -15.45 9.55
N ASN A 225 6.90 -15.17 8.79
CA ASN A 225 6.66 -15.65 7.43
C ASN A 225 6.62 -17.20 7.32
N ASP A 226 6.20 -17.89 8.39
CA ASP A 226 5.95 -19.32 8.36
C ASP A 226 4.49 -19.59 7.98
N ASP A 227 4.26 -19.89 6.70
CA ASP A 227 2.92 -20.17 6.16
C ASP A 227 2.31 -21.48 6.68
N SER A 228 3.12 -22.33 7.31
CA SER A 228 2.64 -23.57 7.95
C SER A 228 2.00 -23.34 9.31
N VAL A 229 2.25 -22.19 9.95
CA VAL A 229 1.64 -21.83 11.22
C VAL A 229 0.17 -21.48 11.01
N GLN A 230 -0.73 -22.27 11.58
CA GLN A 230 -2.14 -21.96 11.58
C GLN A 230 -2.44 -20.86 12.60
N VAL A 231 -2.92 -19.71 12.14
CA VAL A 231 -3.41 -18.63 13.00
C VAL A 231 -4.89 -18.84 13.30
N ASP A 232 -5.33 -18.55 14.53
CA ASP A 232 -6.76 -18.67 14.90
C ASP A 232 -7.57 -17.49 14.34
N THR A 233 -7.82 -17.56 13.03
CA THR A 233 -8.56 -16.58 12.23
C THR A 233 -9.91 -17.17 11.85
N ASN A 234 -11.00 -16.60 12.37
CA ASN A 234 -12.36 -17.09 12.12
C ASN A 234 -13.35 -15.96 11.92
N GLY A 235 -14.36 -16.21 11.11
CA GLY A 235 -15.46 -15.29 10.89
C GLY A 235 -15.76 -15.08 9.41
N VAL A 236 -16.29 -13.91 9.07
CA VAL A 236 -16.77 -13.61 7.73
C VAL A 236 -16.27 -12.24 7.28
N VAL A 237 -15.91 -12.14 5.99
CA VAL A 237 -15.59 -10.90 5.31
C VAL A 237 -16.61 -10.65 4.21
N VAL A 238 -17.20 -9.45 4.20
CA VAL A 238 -18.15 -9.00 3.18
C VAL A 238 -17.54 -7.81 2.43
N PRO A 239 -16.80 -8.05 1.33
CA PRO A 239 -16.03 -7.02 0.66
C PRO A 239 -16.92 -6.08 -0.17
N TYR A 240 -16.47 -4.83 -0.32
CA TYR A 240 -17.05 -3.90 -1.29
C TYR A 240 -16.68 -4.25 -2.72
N TRP A 241 -15.44 -4.71 -2.92
CA TRP A 241 -14.83 -4.87 -4.22
C TRP A 241 -13.67 -5.87 -4.11
N ALA A 242 -13.06 -6.22 -5.23
CA ALA A 242 -11.85 -7.01 -5.28
C ALA A 242 -11.00 -6.58 -6.48
N VAL A 243 -9.69 -6.66 -6.35
CA VAL A 243 -8.76 -6.30 -7.42
C VAL A 243 -9.01 -7.18 -8.65
N GLY A 244 -9.10 -6.57 -9.83
CA GLY A 244 -9.40 -7.25 -11.10
C GLY A 244 -10.88 -7.35 -11.48
N PHE A 245 -11.78 -6.90 -10.61
CA PHE A 245 -13.19 -6.70 -10.94
C PHE A 245 -13.43 -5.25 -11.40
N GLU A 246 -14.29 -5.05 -12.39
CA GLU A 246 -14.48 -3.74 -13.04
C GLU A 246 -15.14 -2.69 -12.13
N LYS A 247 -16.03 -3.12 -11.23
CA LYS A 247 -16.80 -2.24 -10.34
C LYS A 247 -17.02 -2.89 -8.97
N PRO A 248 -17.34 -2.09 -7.93
CA PRO A 248 -17.81 -2.62 -6.64
C PRO A 248 -18.99 -3.58 -6.79
N PHE A 249 -19.10 -4.52 -5.85
CA PHE A 249 -20.14 -5.53 -5.83
C PHE A 249 -21.49 -4.94 -5.42
N GLU A 250 -22.51 -5.14 -6.25
CA GLU A 250 -23.88 -4.74 -5.93
C GLU A 250 -24.50 -5.69 -4.88
N ASN A 251 -24.27 -6.99 -5.03
CA ASN A 251 -24.65 -8.04 -4.09
C ASN A 251 -23.37 -8.75 -3.60
N PRO A 252 -22.72 -8.23 -2.55
CA PRO A 252 -21.40 -8.69 -2.14
C PRO A 252 -21.46 -10.12 -1.60
N PRO A 253 -20.55 -11.01 -2.02
CA PRO A 253 -20.44 -12.35 -1.45
C PRO A 253 -19.93 -12.30 -0.01
N GLN A 254 -20.18 -13.36 0.75
CA GLN A 254 -19.63 -13.53 2.09
C GLN A 254 -18.51 -14.57 2.04
N VAL A 255 -17.31 -14.20 2.49
CA VAL A 255 -16.14 -15.09 2.50
C VAL A 255 -15.90 -15.57 3.93
N ILE A 256 -16.06 -16.87 4.16
CA ILE A 256 -16.04 -17.46 5.50
C ILE A 256 -14.66 -18.07 5.79
N PHE A 257 -14.04 -17.55 6.85
CA PHE A 257 -12.77 -18.01 7.39
C PHE A 257 -12.99 -18.96 8.57
N LYS A 258 -12.22 -20.03 8.59
CA LYS A 258 -12.08 -20.92 9.73
C LYS A 258 -10.62 -21.33 9.85
N ASN A 259 -10.01 -21.07 11.01
CA ASN A 259 -8.65 -21.46 11.31
C ASN A 259 -7.65 -21.07 10.20
N ASP A 260 -7.61 -19.79 9.84
CA ASP A 260 -6.69 -19.23 8.80
C ASP A 260 -7.04 -19.58 7.35
N ARG A 261 -8.07 -20.39 7.12
CA ARG A 261 -8.45 -20.86 5.79
C ARG A 261 -9.85 -20.41 5.40
N ILE A 262 -10.03 -20.13 4.12
CA ILE A 262 -11.35 -19.89 3.56
C ILE A 262 -12.01 -21.24 3.34
N VAL A 263 -13.13 -21.47 4.02
CA VAL A 263 -13.88 -22.74 3.93
C VAL A 263 -15.10 -22.65 3.03
N GLU A 264 -15.62 -21.44 2.82
CA GLU A 264 -16.83 -21.23 2.05
C GLU A 264 -16.90 -19.79 1.52
N VAL A 265 -17.60 -19.63 0.38
CA VAL A 265 -18.02 -18.34 -0.16
C VAL A 265 -19.51 -18.41 -0.46
N GLU A 266 -20.31 -17.66 0.29
CA GLU A 266 -21.76 -17.58 0.13
C GLU A 266 -22.17 -16.44 -0.82
N GLY A 267 -23.35 -16.57 -1.43
CA GLY A 267 -23.90 -15.63 -2.41
C GLY A 267 -24.26 -16.31 -3.73
N ASP A 268 -25.23 -15.72 -4.43
CA ASP A 268 -25.80 -16.20 -5.70
C ASP A 268 -25.43 -15.32 -6.90
N SER A 269 -24.63 -14.26 -6.70
CA SER A 269 -24.11 -13.39 -7.75
C SER A 269 -23.05 -14.09 -8.62
N GLU A 270 -22.81 -13.54 -9.82
CA GLU A 270 -21.74 -14.03 -10.70
C GLU A 270 -20.37 -13.90 -10.03
N GLU A 271 -20.16 -12.81 -9.29
CA GLU A 271 -18.94 -12.57 -8.52
C GLU A 271 -18.78 -13.59 -7.39
N ALA A 272 -19.87 -13.99 -6.72
CA ALA A 272 -19.82 -15.05 -5.72
C ALA A 272 -19.37 -16.40 -6.31
N VAL A 273 -19.82 -16.72 -7.54
CA VAL A 273 -19.38 -17.94 -8.25
C VAL A 273 -17.88 -17.88 -8.55
N ILE A 274 -17.39 -16.75 -9.06
CA ILE A 274 -15.97 -16.55 -9.38
C ILE A 274 -15.11 -16.62 -8.11
N LEU A 275 -15.49 -15.90 -7.07
CA LEU A 275 -14.74 -15.87 -5.82
C LEU A 275 -14.79 -17.22 -5.09
N ARG A 276 -15.86 -18.00 -5.21
CA ARG A 276 -15.91 -19.36 -4.64
C ARG A 276 -14.90 -20.30 -5.30
N ASP A 277 -14.81 -20.28 -6.63
CA ASP A 277 -13.81 -21.06 -7.37
C ASP A 277 -12.39 -20.64 -7.01
N MET A 278 -12.19 -19.34 -6.80
CA MET A 278 -10.88 -18.75 -6.54
C MET A 278 -10.39 -18.95 -5.10
N LEU A 279 -11.24 -18.64 -4.11
CA LEU A 279 -10.81 -18.39 -2.73
C LEU A 279 -10.89 -19.60 -1.82
N VAL A 280 -11.77 -20.57 -2.07
CA VAL A 280 -11.96 -21.71 -1.15
C VAL A 280 -10.66 -22.53 -1.04
N GLY A 281 -10.20 -22.76 0.19
CA GLY A 281 -8.91 -23.37 0.52
C GLY A 281 -7.75 -22.37 0.63
N GLY A 282 -7.95 -21.12 0.20
CA GLY A 282 -6.98 -20.04 0.33
C GLY A 282 -6.70 -19.65 1.78
N GLN A 283 -5.61 -18.90 1.99
CA GLN A 283 -5.10 -18.46 3.27
C GLN A 283 -5.02 -16.95 3.33
N LEU A 284 -5.37 -16.36 4.47
CA LEU A 284 -5.17 -14.93 4.70
C LEU A 284 -3.68 -14.66 4.93
N ILE A 285 -3.03 -13.93 4.02
CA ILE A 285 -1.62 -13.58 4.14
C ILE A 285 -1.39 -12.15 4.61
N GLU A 286 -2.32 -11.25 4.33
CA GLU A 286 -2.24 -9.87 4.76
C GLU A 286 -3.59 -9.18 4.95
N LEU A 287 -3.59 -8.21 5.86
CA LEU A 287 -4.60 -7.18 6.02
C LEU A 287 -3.91 -5.84 5.80
N GLY A 288 -3.81 -5.45 4.53
CA GLY A 288 -3.20 -4.19 4.15
C GLY A 288 -4.05 -3.00 4.55
N CYS A 289 -3.39 -1.88 4.80
CA CYS A 289 -4.03 -0.64 5.20
C CYS A 289 -3.38 0.55 4.48
N GLY A 290 -4.22 1.45 3.97
CA GLY A 290 -3.75 2.72 3.44
C GLY A 290 -3.37 3.71 4.55
N PHE A 291 -2.37 4.56 4.29
CA PHE A 291 -1.87 5.54 5.28
C PHE A 291 -1.81 6.97 4.76
N ASN A 292 -2.22 7.23 3.52
CA ASN A 292 -2.20 8.58 2.95
C ASN A 292 -3.61 9.16 2.89
N PRO A 293 -3.93 10.21 3.68
CA PRO A 293 -5.24 10.86 3.70
C PRO A 293 -5.64 11.51 2.36
N LYS A 294 -4.69 11.71 1.46
CA LYS A 294 -4.91 12.33 0.14
C LYS A 294 -4.86 11.32 -1.01
N ALA A 295 -4.74 10.02 -0.71
CA ALA A 295 -4.92 8.97 -1.70
C ALA A 295 -6.41 8.74 -1.98
N PRO A 296 -6.82 8.60 -3.26
CA PRO A 296 -8.22 8.38 -3.62
C PRO A 296 -8.80 7.12 -2.94
N ARG A 297 -9.96 7.24 -2.30
CA ARG A 297 -10.57 6.12 -1.56
C ARG A 297 -10.85 4.92 -2.45
N HIS A 298 -11.42 5.17 -3.62
CA HIS A 298 -12.00 4.12 -4.48
C HIS A 298 -11.04 3.65 -5.60
N THR A 299 -9.76 4.02 -5.55
CA THR A 299 -8.74 3.45 -6.44
C THR A 299 -8.08 2.26 -5.75
N ILE A 300 -8.35 1.05 -6.25
CA ILE A 300 -7.96 -0.20 -5.57
C ILE A 300 -6.85 -1.00 -6.27
N TYR A 301 -6.44 -0.61 -7.48
CA TYR A 301 -5.39 -1.28 -8.25
C TYR A 301 -4.04 -0.57 -8.05
N PRO A 302 -2.90 -1.30 -8.01
CA PRO A 302 -2.75 -2.75 -8.15
C PRO A 302 -2.95 -3.57 -6.88
N ALA A 303 -2.89 -3.00 -5.69
CA ALA A 303 -2.95 -3.80 -4.46
C ALA A 303 -3.61 -2.96 -3.36
N GLY A 304 -4.94 -3.01 -3.32
CA GLY A 304 -5.78 -2.28 -2.40
C GLY A 304 -5.82 -0.76 -2.57
N SER A 305 -6.67 -0.12 -1.75
CA SER A 305 -6.73 1.34 -1.66
C SER A 305 -5.68 1.84 -0.67
N ASN A 306 -4.87 2.80 -1.12
CA ASN A 306 -3.87 3.44 -0.25
C ASN A 306 -4.46 4.61 0.56
N SER A 307 -5.75 4.87 0.43
CA SER A 307 -6.45 5.87 1.24
C SER A 307 -6.45 5.49 2.70
N VAL A 308 -6.22 6.47 3.57
CA VAL A 308 -5.99 6.22 5.00
C VAL A 308 -7.12 5.41 5.65
N GLY A 309 -6.79 4.28 6.29
CA GLY A 309 -7.76 3.42 6.96
C GLY A 309 -8.68 2.61 6.02
N ALA A 310 -8.49 2.67 4.69
CA ALA A 310 -9.04 1.64 3.80
C ALA A 310 -8.24 0.36 4.01
N LEU A 311 -8.92 -0.78 3.89
CA LEU A 311 -8.34 -2.10 4.08
C LEU A 311 -8.43 -2.92 2.82
N HIS A 312 -7.46 -3.81 2.66
CA HIS A 312 -7.60 -4.96 1.80
C HIS A 312 -7.25 -6.25 2.54
N PHE A 313 -7.91 -7.34 2.16
CA PHE A 313 -7.69 -8.68 2.66
C PHE A 313 -6.96 -9.44 1.56
N GLY A 314 -5.63 -9.52 1.67
CA GLY A 314 -4.79 -10.24 0.73
C GLY A 314 -4.79 -11.73 1.06
N ILE A 315 -5.23 -12.51 0.09
CA ILE A 315 -5.45 -13.94 0.22
C ILE A 315 -4.59 -14.66 -0.81
N ASP A 316 -3.78 -15.60 -0.33
CA ASP A 316 -3.12 -16.55 -1.21
C ASP A 316 -4.03 -17.75 -1.47
N LEU A 317 -4.26 -18.04 -2.75
CA LEU A 317 -5.14 -19.10 -3.24
C LEU A 317 -4.48 -20.47 -3.11
N ALA A 318 -5.29 -21.52 -3.02
CA ALA A 318 -4.79 -22.89 -2.97
C ALA A 318 -4.09 -23.33 -4.28
N ALA A 319 -4.41 -22.68 -5.40
CA ALA A 319 -3.82 -22.91 -6.71
C ALA A 319 -3.98 -21.67 -7.60
N PRO A 320 -3.17 -21.53 -8.67
CA PRO A 320 -3.35 -20.47 -9.65
C PRO A 320 -4.77 -20.44 -10.25
N ASN A 321 -5.37 -19.26 -10.38
CA ASN A 321 -6.72 -19.10 -10.92
C ASN A 321 -6.72 -18.46 -12.32
N ASP A 322 -7.55 -18.99 -13.23
CA ASP A 322 -7.64 -18.53 -14.62
C ASP A 322 -8.37 -17.20 -14.78
N TYR A 323 -9.26 -16.82 -13.86
CA TYR A 323 -9.88 -15.49 -13.87
C TYR A 323 -8.82 -14.40 -13.74
N ILE A 324 -7.90 -14.53 -12.78
CA ILE A 324 -6.79 -13.58 -12.58
C ILE A 324 -5.95 -13.48 -13.85
N ARG A 325 -5.57 -14.63 -14.45
CA ARG A 325 -4.79 -14.64 -15.70
C ARG A 325 -5.48 -13.92 -16.85
N ARG A 326 -6.81 -14.00 -16.95
CA ARG A 326 -7.59 -13.36 -18.02
C ARG A 326 -7.81 -11.87 -17.78
N MET A 327 -8.18 -11.49 -16.56
CA MET A 327 -8.58 -10.12 -16.23
C MET A 327 -7.39 -9.24 -15.86
N MET A 328 -6.33 -9.85 -15.37
CA MET A 328 -5.13 -9.20 -14.84
C MET A 328 -3.84 -9.90 -15.32
N PRO A 329 -3.66 -10.11 -16.64
CA PRO A 329 -2.57 -10.92 -17.19
C PRO A 329 -1.17 -10.44 -16.82
N GLU A 330 -1.04 -9.15 -16.50
CA GLU A 330 0.24 -8.48 -16.20
C GLU A 330 0.20 -7.77 -14.85
N TRP A 331 -0.67 -8.21 -13.94
CA TRP A 331 -0.61 -7.79 -12.53
C TRP A 331 0.65 -8.37 -11.88
N GLU A 332 1.32 -7.57 -11.03
CA GLU A 332 2.65 -7.94 -10.53
C GLU A 332 2.63 -9.16 -9.62
N GLU A 333 1.55 -9.32 -8.85
CA GLU A 333 1.33 -10.46 -7.98
C GLU A 333 1.07 -11.73 -8.82
N PRO A 334 1.54 -12.90 -8.37
CA PRO A 334 1.29 -14.14 -9.06
C PRO A 334 -0.23 -14.43 -9.07
N PRO A 335 -0.73 -15.25 -10.02
CA PRO A 335 -2.16 -15.56 -10.15
C PRO A 335 -2.71 -16.46 -9.04
N ILE A 336 -2.06 -16.44 -7.89
CA ILE A 336 -2.42 -17.08 -6.62
C ILE A 336 -2.71 -16.03 -5.55
N HIS A 337 -2.77 -14.74 -5.86
CA HIS A 337 -3.06 -13.70 -4.87
C HIS A 337 -4.37 -12.99 -5.21
N MET A 338 -5.16 -12.61 -4.22
CA MET A 338 -6.38 -11.81 -4.41
C MET A 338 -6.61 -10.87 -3.23
N ASP A 339 -6.83 -9.59 -3.55
CA ASP A 339 -7.17 -8.54 -2.59
C ASP A 339 -8.66 -8.26 -2.59
N LEU A 340 -9.32 -8.55 -1.47
CA LEU A 340 -10.70 -8.12 -1.22
C LEU A 340 -10.72 -6.79 -0.48
N ILE A 341 -11.57 -5.84 -0.85
CA ILE A 341 -11.48 -4.45 -0.39
C ILE A 341 -12.57 -4.11 0.61
N SER A 342 -12.20 -3.36 1.65
CA SER A 342 -13.13 -2.70 2.56
C SER A 342 -12.78 -1.23 2.77
N PHE A 343 -13.77 -0.35 2.69
CA PHE A 343 -13.57 1.11 2.83
C PHE A 343 -14.03 1.68 4.17
N ASP A 344 -14.72 0.92 5.00
CA ASP A 344 -15.40 1.46 6.19
C ASP A 344 -15.38 0.49 7.38
N SER A 345 -14.48 -0.48 7.40
CA SER A 345 -14.39 -1.39 8.53
C SER A 345 -13.98 -0.65 9.81
N THR A 346 -14.54 -1.09 10.92
CA THR A 346 -14.03 -0.83 12.27
C THR A 346 -13.08 -1.97 12.64
N VAL A 347 -11.89 -1.62 13.12
CA VAL A 347 -10.86 -2.55 13.59
C VAL A 347 -10.54 -2.27 15.05
N THR A 348 -10.62 -3.29 15.91
CA THR A 348 -10.20 -3.20 17.31
C THR A 348 -9.10 -4.20 17.62
N ALA A 349 -8.12 -3.80 18.42
CA ALA A 349 -7.10 -4.66 19.02
C ALA A 349 -7.37 -4.74 20.53
N GLY A 350 -8.05 -5.80 20.97
CA GLY A 350 -8.63 -5.87 22.31
C GLY A 350 -9.63 -4.73 22.53
N ASN A 351 -9.40 -3.89 23.54
CA ASN A 351 -10.25 -2.74 23.86
C ASN A 351 -9.87 -1.46 23.12
N THR A 352 -8.80 -1.48 22.31
CA THR A 352 -8.34 -0.29 21.57
C THR A 352 -8.91 -0.31 20.15
N THR A 353 -9.52 0.80 19.72
CA THR A 353 -9.97 0.95 18.33
C THR A 353 -8.83 1.50 17.46
N LEU A 354 -8.38 0.71 16.47
CA LEU A 354 -7.39 1.11 15.47
C LEU A 354 -8.05 1.96 14.38
N ILE A 355 -9.15 1.46 13.83
CA ILE A 355 -9.92 2.08 12.75
C ILE A 355 -11.38 2.12 13.20
N ASP A 356 -12.05 3.27 13.06
CA ASP A 356 -13.47 3.44 13.35
C ASP A 356 -14.20 3.80 12.06
N LYS A 357 -14.95 2.85 11.50
CA LYS A 357 -15.73 3.03 10.28
C LYS A 357 -14.91 3.60 9.11
N GLY A 358 -13.73 3.02 8.88
CA GLY A 358 -12.77 3.49 7.86
C GLY A 358 -11.88 4.65 8.29
N PHE A 359 -12.13 5.28 9.45
CA PHE A 359 -11.29 6.33 10.01
C PHE A 359 -10.16 5.78 10.87
N LEU A 360 -8.91 5.96 10.43
CA LEU A 360 -7.73 5.56 11.19
C LEU A 360 -7.55 6.45 12.42
N ASN A 361 -7.67 5.90 13.63
CA ASN A 361 -7.68 6.68 14.86
C ASN A 361 -6.35 7.38 15.16
N ALA A 362 -5.23 6.89 14.63
CA ALA A 362 -3.93 7.56 14.75
C ALA A 362 -3.94 9.00 14.20
N LEU A 363 -4.86 9.34 13.28
CA LEU A 363 -5.03 10.70 12.77
C LEU A 363 -5.46 11.71 13.86
N LYS A 364 -6.03 11.25 14.98
CA LYS A 364 -6.43 12.09 16.12
C LYS A 364 -5.31 12.25 17.14
N THR A 365 -4.20 11.53 17.01
CA THR A 365 -3.12 11.56 17.99
C THR A 365 -2.49 12.96 18.05
N PRO A 366 -2.27 13.53 19.25
CA PRO A 366 -1.73 14.89 19.38
C PRO A 366 -0.43 15.13 18.59
N SER A 367 0.49 14.16 18.53
CA SER A 367 1.73 14.30 17.77
C SER A 367 1.52 14.34 16.25
N VAL A 368 0.54 13.60 15.72
CA VAL A 368 0.16 13.64 14.29
C VAL A 368 -0.47 14.99 13.96
N VAL A 369 -1.37 15.48 14.81
CA VAL A 369 -2.01 16.79 14.64
C VAL A 369 -0.99 17.92 14.72
N GLU A 370 -0.09 17.87 15.70
CA GLU A 370 1.01 18.83 15.85
C GLU A 370 1.94 18.80 14.63
N MET A 371 2.28 17.62 14.12
CA MET A 371 3.09 17.50 12.92
C MET A 371 2.38 18.09 11.70
N ALA A 372 1.11 17.75 11.48
CA ALA A 372 0.32 18.30 10.39
C ALA A 372 0.23 19.83 10.43
N SER A 373 0.14 20.42 11.63
CA SER A 373 0.07 21.88 11.81
C SER A 373 1.30 22.64 11.27
N LYS A 374 2.42 21.94 11.07
CA LYS A 374 3.64 22.51 10.46
C LYS A 374 3.55 22.66 8.94
N TYR A 375 2.64 21.92 8.30
CA TYR A 375 2.47 21.90 6.84
C TYR A 375 1.18 22.59 6.38
N GLY A 376 0.20 22.78 7.27
CA GLY A 376 -1.07 23.41 6.92
C GLY A 376 -2.13 23.24 8.01
N ASP A 377 -3.39 23.38 7.64
CA ASP A 377 -4.52 23.09 8.53
C ASP A 377 -4.63 21.56 8.76
N PRO A 378 -4.49 21.07 10.01
CA PRO A 378 -4.61 19.65 10.30
C PRO A 378 -5.97 19.05 9.93
N VAL A 379 -7.06 19.83 9.99
CA VAL A 379 -8.40 19.33 9.63
C VAL A 379 -8.45 19.04 8.13
N ASP A 380 -7.99 19.99 7.30
CA ASP A 380 -7.88 19.76 5.87
C ASP A 380 -6.92 18.60 5.56
N LEU A 381 -5.72 18.60 6.13
CA LEU A 381 -4.71 17.59 5.80
C LEU A 381 -5.12 16.17 6.20
N LEU A 382 -5.73 15.98 7.37
CA LEU A 382 -5.95 14.65 7.95
C LEU A 382 -7.39 14.12 7.77
N GLN A 383 -8.38 15.01 7.63
CA GLN A 383 -9.80 14.62 7.66
C GLN A 383 -10.54 14.92 6.35
N ASN A 384 -10.02 15.82 5.50
CA ASN A 384 -10.60 16.09 4.19
C ASN A 384 -10.05 15.12 3.15
N TRP A 385 -10.68 13.95 3.03
CA TRP A 385 -10.26 12.91 2.09
C TRP A 385 -10.82 13.16 0.69
N PRO A 386 -10.07 12.87 -0.38
CA PRO A 386 -10.60 12.88 -1.73
C PRO A 386 -11.53 11.67 -1.93
N ASP A 387 -12.78 11.95 -2.27
CA ASP A 387 -13.79 10.94 -2.64
C ASP A 387 -13.45 10.23 -3.96
#